data_AF-A0A133PWQ8-F1
#
_entry.id   AF-A0A133PWQ8-F1
#
_cell.length_a   1.000
_cell.length_b   1.000
_cell.length_c   1.000
_cell.angle_alpha   90.00
_cell.angle_beta   90.00
_cell.angle_gamma   90.00
#
_symmetry.space_group_name_H-M   'P 1'
#
loop_
_entity.id
_entity.type
_entity.pdbx_description
1 polymer ?
#
loop_
_entity_poly.entity_id
_entity_poly.type
_entity_poly.pdbx_seq_one_letter_code
_entity_poly.pdbx_strand_id
1 'polypeptide(L)'
;MPVNKLTIKGVEDSTDIKVIAARLHEIDEKARTKGEYNKIGEVYGFSIMVKTESTSKDLFDCSVNRFFVKGQESIYYTYNNGKLAADPKLACENFVNALERIPKVIESHEKEMAKAAANKDVYTNIAKGSWKKESELRVLKGEAAELDRKIALTLAPPEEEKEETEKVNQGENLSNNNHSAGVKNESYPTHDKEEDNRSQNFRPKWRH
;
A
#
# COMPACT_ATOMS: atom_id res chain seq x y z
N MET A 1 16.15 20.28 43.31
CA MET A 1 16.53 19.46 42.14
C MET A 1 15.72 19.96 40.95
N PRO A 2 16.30 20.51 39.87
CA PRO A 2 15.50 20.79 38.68
C PRO A 2 15.22 19.44 38.00
N VAL A 3 13.95 19.04 38.00
CA VAL A 3 13.55 17.61 37.92
C VAL A 3 13.66 17.01 36.52
N ASN A 4 13.82 17.78 35.44
CA ASN A 4 13.96 17.20 34.09
C ASN A 4 14.89 18.05 33.21
N LYS A 5 15.88 17.44 32.56
CA LYS A 5 16.74 18.11 31.57
C LYS A 5 15.97 18.25 30.25
N LEU A 6 15.17 19.30 30.15
CA LEU A 6 14.41 19.68 28.97
C LEU A 6 15.10 20.89 28.31
N THR A 7 15.50 20.75 27.05
CA THR A 7 16.12 21.83 26.26
C THR A 7 15.25 22.11 25.04
N ILE A 8 14.83 23.36 24.85
CA ILE A 8 14.00 23.79 23.71
C ILE A 8 14.73 24.87 22.91
N LYS A 9 14.65 24.78 21.58
CA LYS A 9 15.29 25.69 20.64
C LYS A 9 14.86 27.15 20.90
N GLY A 10 15.85 27.99 21.15
CA GLY A 10 15.68 29.42 21.45
C GLY A 10 15.60 29.75 22.95
N VAL A 11 15.53 28.75 23.83
CA VAL A 11 15.59 28.90 25.29
C VAL A 11 16.47 27.83 25.91
N GLU A 12 17.57 27.48 25.22
CA GLU A 12 18.44 26.35 25.56
C GLU A 12 19.13 26.51 26.92
N ASP A 13 19.46 27.74 27.31
CA ASP A 13 20.12 28.07 28.58
C ASP A 13 19.15 28.28 29.75
N SER A 14 17.84 28.29 29.48
CA SER A 14 16.83 28.56 30.51
C SER A 14 16.44 27.29 31.24
N THR A 15 16.49 27.32 32.57
CA THR A 15 15.93 26.26 33.44
C THR A 15 14.56 26.61 34.01
N ASP A 16 14.03 27.80 33.70
CA ASP A 16 12.70 28.21 34.18
C ASP A 16 11.59 27.58 33.33
N ILE A 17 10.77 26.76 34.00
CA ILE A 17 9.60 26.08 33.43
C ILE A 17 8.67 27.07 32.74
N LYS A 18 8.49 28.28 33.28
CA LYS A 18 7.58 29.27 32.68
C LYS A 18 8.10 29.76 31.32
N VAL A 19 9.40 30.02 31.22
CA VAL A 19 10.04 30.48 29.98
C VAL A 19 10.00 29.38 28.93
N ILE A 20 10.31 28.14 29.32
CA ILE A 20 10.24 26.98 28.42
C ILE A 20 8.80 26.75 27.93
N ALA A 21 7.83 26.77 28.83
CA ALA A 21 6.43 26.58 28.47
C ALA A 21 5.89 27.69 27.57
N ALA A 22 6.23 28.95 27.84
CA ALA A 22 5.87 30.06 26.96
C ALA A 22 6.43 29.85 25.55
N ARG A 23 7.68 29.38 25.44
CA ARG A 23 8.29 29.05 24.16
C ARG A 23 7.60 27.86 23.46
N LEU A 24 7.20 26.84 24.22
CA LEU A 24 6.46 25.69 23.68
C LEU A 24 5.09 26.10 23.14
N HIS A 25 4.35 26.95 23.87
CA HIS A 25 3.08 27.50 23.41
C HIS A 25 3.24 28.37 22.17
N GLU A 26 4.29 29.19 22.11
CA GLU A 26 4.60 29.96 20.92
C GLU A 26 4.83 29.05 19.69
N ILE A 27 5.53 27.92 19.88
CA ILE A 27 5.73 26.91 18.84
C ILE A 27 4.39 26.25 18.48
N ASP A 28 3.55 25.92 19.46
CA ASP A 28 2.23 25.32 19.24
C ASP A 28 1.30 26.22 18.42
N GLU A 29 1.39 27.54 18.58
CA GLU A 29 0.60 28.49 17.79
C GLU A 29 1.19 28.73 16.39
N LYS A 30 2.52 28.94 16.32
CA LYS A 30 3.18 29.45 15.11
C LYS A 30 3.78 28.38 14.21
N ALA A 31 4.01 27.16 14.69
CA ALA A 31 4.64 26.13 13.85
C ALA A 31 3.74 25.76 12.67
N ARG A 32 4.33 25.71 11.48
CA ARG A 32 3.70 25.29 10.23
C ARG A 32 4.66 24.35 9.51
N THR A 33 4.60 23.06 9.87
CA THR A 33 5.54 22.05 9.38
C THR A 33 5.08 21.37 8.09
N LYS A 34 3.91 21.75 7.54
CA LYS A 34 3.33 21.15 6.33
C LYS A 34 3.23 19.61 6.40
N GLY A 35 3.05 19.06 7.61
CA GLY A 35 2.96 17.61 7.85
C GLY A 35 4.29 16.91 8.14
N GLU A 36 5.42 17.61 8.07
CA GLU A 36 6.74 17.06 8.39
C GLU A 36 7.06 17.17 9.89
N TYR A 37 8.02 16.37 10.35
CA TYR A 37 8.51 16.41 11.72
C TYR A 37 9.70 17.36 11.84
N ASN A 38 9.52 18.45 12.60
CA ASN A 38 10.58 19.42 12.84
C ASN A 38 11.14 19.29 14.25
N LYS A 39 12.46 19.18 14.40
CA LYS A 39 13.12 19.14 15.70
C LYS A 39 13.03 20.50 16.38
N ILE A 40 12.51 20.51 17.60
CA ILE A 40 12.35 21.73 18.42
C ILE A 40 13.13 21.67 19.74
N GLY A 41 13.65 20.50 20.13
CA GLY A 41 14.32 20.36 21.41
C GLY A 41 14.77 18.94 21.69
N GLU A 42 15.08 18.70 22.95
CA GLU A 42 15.55 17.43 23.46
C GLU A 42 15.19 17.26 24.94
N VAL A 43 14.86 16.04 25.33
CA VAL A 43 14.61 15.64 26.72
C VAL A 43 15.33 14.32 26.99
N TYR A 44 16.22 14.28 27.98
CA TYR A 44 16.99 13.07 28.33
C TYR A 44 17.69 12.38 27.14
N GLY A 45 18.14 13.13 26.13
CA GLY A 45 18.74 12.56 24.91
C GLY A 45 17.76 12.26 23.77
N PHE A 46 16.46 12.33 24.02
CA PHE A 46 15.41 12.10 23.02
C PHE A 46 15.03 13.40 22.32
N SER A 47 15.03 13.38 20.99
CA SER A 47 14.68 14.58 20.20
C SER A 47 13.18 14.85 20.27
N ILE A 48 12.81 16.08 20.63
CA ILE A 48 11.43 16.54 20.62
C ILE A 48 11.13 17.10 19.23
N MET A 49 10.04 16.61 18.64
CA MET A 49 9.59 16.96 17.30
C MET A 49 8.19 17.59 17.37
N VAL A 50 7.92 18.55 16.49
CA VAL A 50 6.58 19.10 16.26
C VAL A 50 6.14 18.76 14.84
N LYS A 51 4.86 18.44 14.68
CA LYS A 51 4.20 18.26 13.38
C LYS A 51 2.86 18.97 13.36
N THR A 52 2.63 19.75 12.31
CA THR A 52 1.35 20.39 12.04
C THR A 52 0.44 19.42 11.30
N GLU A 53 -0.74 19.15 11.86
CA GLU A 53 -1.81 18.41 11.21
C GLU A 53 -2.93 19.38 10.82
N SER A 54 -3.23 19.47 9.53
CA SER A 54 -4.39 20.20 9.01
C SER A 54 -5.66 19.38 9.27
N THR A 55 -6.57 19.92 10.08
CA THR A 55 -7.90 19.35 10.30
C THR A 55 -8.92 20.25 9.62
N SER A 56 -9.61 19.73 8.60
CA SER A 56 -10.76 20.40 7.99
C SER A 56 -12.00 20.13 8.82
N LYS A 57 -12.29 21.01 9.79
CA LYS A 57 -13.57 21.02 10.51
C LYS A 57 -14.21 22.39 10.28
N ASP A 58 -15.45 22.39 9.79
CA ASP A 58 -16.30 23.59 9.61
C ASP A 58 -15.87 24.60 8.52
N LEU A 59 -15.40 24.13 7.35
CA LEU A 59 -14.96 24.98 6.23
C LEU A 59 -13.70 25.83 6.50
N PHE A 60 -13.14 25.75 7.71
CA PHE A 60 -11.86 26.36 8.05
C PHE A 60 -10.75 25.31 8.14
N ASP A 61 -9.61 25.62 7.55
CA ASP A 61 -8.39 24.84 7.71
C ASP A 61 -7.78 25.12 9.09
N CYS A 62 -8.20 24.34 10.09
CA CYS A 62 -7.64 24.40 11.42
C CYS A 62 -6.35 23.58 11.47
N SER A 63 -5.19 24.23 11.46
CA SER A 63 -3.91 23.58 11.68
C SER A 63 -3.68 23.37 13.18
N VAL A 64 -3.56 22.12 13.62
CA VAL A 64 -3.25 21.76 15.01
C VAL A 64 -1.83 21.21 15.06
N ASN A 65 -1.00 21.74 15.96
CA ASN A 65 0.33 21.22 16.18
C ASN A 65 0.30 20.06 17.19
N ARG A 66 1.10 19.04 16.89
CA ARG A 66 1.28 17.87 17.74
C ARG A 66 2.74 17.67 18.04
N PHE A 67 3.02 17.38 19.30
CA PHE A 67 4.34 17.17 19.83
C PHE A 67 4.64 15.68 20.01
N PHE A 68 5.86 15.31 19.67
CA PHE A 68 6.35 13.93 19.67
C PHE A 68 7.72 13.88 20.30
N VAL A 69 8.02 12.78 20.98
CA VAL A 69 9.37 12.43 21.43
C VAL A 69 9.87 11.31 20.55
N LYS A 70 10.91 11.57 19.76
CA LYS A 70 11.49 10.61 18.83
C LYS A 70 12.42 9.65 19.59
N GLY A 71 12.08 8.35 19.54
CA GLY A 71 12.89 7.26 20.06
C GLY A 71 14.08 6.92 19.17
N GLN A 72 14.73 5.79 19.46
CA GLN A 72 15.62 5.18 18.49
C GLN A 72 14.83 4.79 17.24
N GLU A 73 15.46 4.94 16.07
CA GLU A 73 14.87 4.67 14.76
C GLU A 73 13.67 5.59 14.40
N SER A 74 12.54 4.98 14.01
CA SER A 74 11.34 5.63 13.46
C SER A 74 10.14 5.59 14.40
N ILE A 75 10.36 5.36 15.70
CA ILE A 75 9.29 5.32 16.71
C ILE A 75 9.10 6.70 17.33
N TYR A 76 7.84 7.14 17.38
CA TYR A 76 7.44 8.41 17.97
C TYR A 76 6.51 8.18 19.15
N TYR A 77 6.89 8.70 20.32
CA TYR A 77 6.10 8.63 21.54
C TYR A 77 5.31 9.92 21.74
N THR A 78 4.07 9.79 22.19
CA THR A 78 3.20 10.93 22.49
C THR A 78 2.41 10.71 23.76
N TYR A 79 2.11 11.81 24.43
CA TYR A 79 1.13 11.90 25.50
C TYR A 79 -0.01 12.81 25.06
N ASN A 80 -1.24 12.55 25.53
CA ASN A 80 -2.44 13.30 25.16
C ASN A 80 -2.59 13.55 23.63
N ASN A 81 -2.29 12.53 22.83
CA ASN A 81 -2.31 12.60 21.37
C ASN A 81 -1.45 13.72 20.77
N GLY A 82 -0.37 14.10 21.46
CA GLY A 82 0.56 15.16 21.07
C GLY A 82 0.08 16.57 21.38
N LYS A 83 -1.06 16.76 22.05
CA LYS A 83 -1.54 18.09 22.44
C LYS A 83 -0.82 18.59 23.68
N LEU A 84 -0.36 19.83 23.63
CA LEU A 84 0.24 20.50 24.78
C LEU A 84 -0.82 20.88 25.81
N ALA A 85 -0.49 20.80 27.09
CA ALA A 85 -1.34 21.31 28.16
C ALA A 85 -1.18 22.83 28.30
N ALA A 86 -2.24 23.54 28.68
CA ALA A 86 -2.18 24.98 28.92
C ALA A 86 -1.23 25.34 30.09
N ASP A 87 -1.25 24.52 31.15
CA ASP A 87 -0.44 24.74 32.34
C ASP A 87 1.06 24.55 32.05
N PRO A 88 1.92 25.52 32.41
CA PRO A 88 3.36 25.47 32.11
C PRO A 88 4.09 24.22 32.60
N LYS A 89 3.74 23.75 33.81
CA LYS A 89 4.35 22.54 34.38
C LYS A 89 3.95 21.30 33.60
N LEU A 90 2.64 21.15 33.34
CA LEU A 90 2.09 20.00 32.65
C LEU A 90 2.54 19.96 31.17
N ALA A 91 2.71 21.13 30.54
CA ALA A 91 3.27 21.26 29.21
C ALA A 91 4.69 20.69 29.11
N CYS A 92 5.54 20.91 30.13
CA CYS A 92 6.89 20.36 30.18
C CYS A 92 6.88 18.86 30.55
N GLU A 93 6.00 18.45 31.46
CA GLU A 93 5.85 17.05 31.89
C GLU A 93 5.29 16.14 30.79
N ASN A 94 4.52 16.69 29.84
CA ASN A 94 3.98 15.95 28.69
C ASN A 94 5.01 15.06 27.98
N PHE A 95 6.24 15.56 27.81
CA PHE A 95 7.32 14.81 27.15
C PHE A 95 7.84 13.65 28.01
N VAL A 96 7.91 13.85 29.32
CA VAL A 96 8.30 12.80 30.27
C VAL A 96 7.21 11.73 30.33
N ASN A 97 5.95 12.14 30.40
CA ASN A 97 4.80 11.23 30.36
C ASN A 97 4.73 10.45 29.03
N ALA A 98 5.25 11.01 27.93
CA ALA A 98 5.38 10.28 26.67
C ALA A 98 6.45 9.18 26.76
N LEU A 99 7.58 9.44 27.43
CA LEU A 99 8.64 8.45 27.67
C LEU A 99 8.20 7.34 28.63
N GLU A 100 7.36 7.64 29.62
CA GLU A 100 6.80 6.63 30.52
C GLU A 100 5.94 5.58 29.82
N ARG A 101 5.49 5.84 28.58
CA ARG A 101 4.76 4.86 27.77
C ARG A 101 5.67 3.82 27.11
N ILE A 102 6.98 4.04 27.07
CA ILE A 102 7.94 3.16 26.39
C ILE A 102 7.81 1.70 26.87
N PRO A 103 7.81 1.38 28.17
CA PRO A 103 7.70 -0.01 28.63
C PRO A 103 6.42 -0.70 28.16
N LYS A 104 5.29 0.02 28.18
CA LYS A 104 3.99 -0.50 27.71
C LYS A 104 3.99 -0.75 26.20
N VAL A 105 4.64 0.12 25.43
CA VAL A 105 4.78 -0.04 23.98
C VAL A 105 5.68 -1.23 23.66
N ILE A 106 6.76 -1.44 24.41
CA ILE A 106 7.64 -2.62 24.29
C ILE A 106 6.83 -3.90 24.50
N GLU A 107 6.10 -4.02 25.62
CA GLU A 107 5.30 -5.20 25.93
C GLU A 107 4.26 -5.51 24.82
N SER A 108 3.59 -4.48 24.31
CA SER A 108 2.62 -4.62 23.21
C SER A 108 3.27 -5.18 21.94
N HIS A 109 4.41 -4.62 21.53
CA HIS A 109 5.11 -5.05 20.33
C HIS A 109 5.74 -6.45 20.48
N GLU A 110 6.24 -6.80 21.67
CA GLU A 110 6.70 -8.17 21.95
C GLU A 110 5.57 -9.18 21.82
N LYS A 111 4.38 -8.86 22.34
CA LYS A 111 3.18 -9.70 22.19
C LYS A 111 2.73 -9.83 20.74
N GLU A 112 2.81 -8.75 19.96
CA GLU A 112 2.51 -8.77 18.52
C GLU A 112 3.55 -9.58 17.74
N MET A 113 4.84 -9.44 18.05
CA MET A 113 5.91 -10.24 17.46
C MET A 113 5.73 -11.73 17.75
N ALA A 114 5.38 -12.11 18.98
CA ALA A 114 5.12 -13.50 19.33
C ALA A 114 3.97 -14.10 18.49
N LYS A 115 2.88 -13.34 18.30
CA LYS A 115 1.77 -13.76 17.42
C LYS A 115 2.19 -13.84 15.96
N ALA A 116 2.93 -12.85 15.48
CA ALA A 116 3.43 -12.82 14.10
C ALA A 116 4.39 -13.98 13.83
N ALA A 117 5.27 -14.31 14.77
CA ALA A 117 6.17 -15.44 14.68
C ALA A 117 5.41 -16.78 14.59
N ALA A 118 4.42 -16.99 15.46
CA ALA A 118 3.57 -18.19 15.39
C ALA A 118 2.84 -18.31 14.05
N ASN A 119 2.28 -17.20 13.54
CA ASN A 119 1.60 -17.18 12.25
C ASN A 119 2.55 -17.39 11.07
N LYS A 120 3.79 -16.89 11.16
CA LYS A 120 4.80 -17.04 10.11
C LYS A 120 5.05 -18.51 9.78
N ASP A 121 5.19 -19.36 10.80
CA ASP A 121 5.44 -20.79 10.59
C ASP A 121 4.24 -21.48 9.96
N VAL A 122 3.03 -21.14 10.40
CA VAL A 122 1.78 -21.65 9.81
C VAL A 122 1.70 -21.26 8.33
N TYR A 123 1.91 -19.99 8.00
CA TYR A 123 1.86 -19.53 6.61
C TYR A 123 2.99 -20.11 5.76
N THR A 124 4.19 -20.28 6.31
CA THR A 124 5.31 -20.92 5.62
C THR A 124 5.01 -22.38 5.31
N ASN A 125 4.39 -23.10 6.25
CA ASN A 125 3.97 -24.48 6.06
C ASN A 125 2.84 -24.60 5.04
N ILE A 126 1.88 -23.68 5.03
CA ILE A 126 0.82 -23.64 4.01
C ILE A 126 1.41 -23.36 2.63
N ALA A 127 2.33 -22.39 2.52
CA ALA A 127 2.94 -22.01 1.25
C ALA A 127 3.85 -23.12 0.67
N LYS A 128 4.56 -23.86 1.54
CA LYS A 128 5.38 -25.01 1.13
C LYS A 128 4.58 -26.29 0.98
N GLY A 129 3.38 -26.35 1.56
CA GLY A 129 2.52 -27.52 1.51
C GLY A 129 2.00 -27.74 0.09
N SER A 130 2.23 -28.92 -0.48
CA SER A 130 1.56 -29.34 -1.70
C SER A 130 0.06 -29.49 -1.44
N TRP A 131 -0.78 -28.90 -2.29
CA TRP A 131 -2.22 -29.02 -2.13
C TRP A 131 -2.66 -30.47 -2.39
N LYS A 132 -3.29 -31.11 -1.40
CA LYS A 132 -3.59 -32.56 -1.45
C LYS A 132 -4.49 -32.96 -2.63
N LYS A 133 -5.29 -32.03 -3.15
CA LYS A 133 -6.18 -32.24 -4.29
C LYS A 133 -5.59 -31.77 -5.62
N GLU A 134 -4.32 -31.38 -5.65
CA GLU A 134 -3.69 -30.89 -6.87
C GLU A 134 -3.68 -31.98 -7.96
N SER A 135 -3.40 -33.23 -7.60
CA SER A 135 -3.44 -34.37 -8.52
C SER A 135 -4.86 -34.64 -9.03
N GLU A 136 -5.85 -34.71 -8.14
CA GLU A 136 -7.26 -34.88 -8.49
C GLU A 136 -7.76 -33.76 -9.40
N LEU A 137 -7.42 -32.49 -9.09
CA LEU A 137 -7.78 -31.34 -9.93
C LEU A 137 -7.11 -31.44 -11.31
N ARG A 138 -5.86 -31.89 -11.38
CA ARG A 138 -5.12 -32.07 -12.63
C ARG A 138 -5.78 -33.14 -13.51
N VAL A 139 -6.25 -34.24 -12.92
CA VAL A 139 -7.00 -35.29 -13.62
C VAL A 139 -8.33 -34.74 -14.14
N LEU A 140 -9.15 -34.13 -13.28
CA LEU A 140 -10.45 -33.56 -13.66
C LEU A 140 -10.32 -32.49 -14.77
N LYS A 141 -9.25 -31.69 -14.73
CA LYS A 141 -8.95 -30.72 -15.79
C LYS A 141 -8.61 -31.41 -17.12
N GLY A 142 -7.93 -32.55 -17.08
CA GLY A 142 -7.65 -33.37 -18.26
C GLY A 142 -8.92 -33.98 -18.85
N GLU A 143 -9.76 -34.58 -18.01
CA GLU A 143 -11.04 -35.16 -18.43
C GLU A 143 -11.98 -34.11 -19.04
N ALA A 144 -12.06 -32.92 -18.43
CA ALA A 144 -12.83 -31.81 -18.98
C ALA A 144 -12.33 -31.39 -20.37
N ALA A 145 -11.01 -31.27 -20.56
CA ALA A 145 -10.44 -30.92 -21.87
C ALA A 145 -10.69 -32.01 -22.93
N GLU A 146 -10.69 -33.28 -22.53
CA GLU A 146 -11.01 -34.39 -23.44
C GLU A 146 -12.48 -34.39 -23.84
N LEU A 147 -13.38 -34.13 -22.89
CA LEU A 147 -14.80 -33.94 -23.17
C LEU A 147 -15.03 -32.75 -24.10
N ASP A 148 -14.38 -31.62 -23.85
CA ASP A 148 -14.45 -30.45 -24.74
C ASP A 148 -13.98 -30.78 -26.15
N ARG A 149 -12.87 -31.54 -26.30
CA ARG A 149 -12.39 -32.00 -27.60
C ARG A 149 -13.40 -32.94 -28.28
N LYS A 150 -13.98 -33.89 -27.54
CA LYS A 150 -15.01 -34.81 -28.07
C LYS A 150 -16.25 -34.07 -28.52
N ILE A 151 -16.71 -33.09 -27.74
CA ILE A 151 -17.84 -32.22 -28.10
C ILE A 151 -17.50 -31.42 -29.36
N ALA A 152 -16.32 -30.81 -29.43
CA ALA A 152 -15.87 -30.07 -30.61
C ALA A 152 -15.79 -30.94 -31.87
N LEU A 153 -15.30 -32.18 -31.76
CA LEU A 153 -15.25 -33.14 -32.86
C LEU A 153 -16.63 -33.66 -33.27
N THR A 154 -17.57 -33.78 -32.32
CA THR A 154 -18.94 -34.21 -32.61
C THR A 154 -19.78 -33.09 -33.22
N LEU A 155 -19.46 -31.83 -32.87
CA LEU A 155 -20.06 -30.63 -33.45
C LEU A 155 -19.35 -30.18 -34.73
N ALA A 156 -18.17 -30.71 -35.04
CA ALA A 156 -17.50 -30.49 -36.30
C ALA A 156 -18.37 -31.11 -37.42
N PRO A 157 -18.67 -30.38 -38.50
CA PRO A 157 -19.42 -30.93 -39.64
C PRO A 157 -18.68 -32.16 -40.20
N PRO A 158 -19.39 -33.21 -40.66
CA PRO A 158 -18.73 -34.36 -41.27
C PRO A 158 -17.89 -33.89 -42.46
N GLU A 159 -16.57 -34.07 -42.39
CA GLU A 159 -15.72 -33.94 -43.56
C GLU A 159 -16.13 -35.04 -44.54
N GLU A 160 -16.69 -34.62 -45.68
CA GLU A 160 -16.92 -35.47 -46.83
C GLU A 160 -15.61 -36.15 -47.23
N GLU A 161 -15.58 -37.48 -47.12
CA GLU A 161 -14.68 -38.33 -47.87
C GLU A 161 -14.70 -37.89 -49.33
N LYS A 162 -13.60 -37.32 -49.83
CA LYS A 162 -13.37 -37.17 -51.26
C LYS A 162 -12.23 -38.08 -51.65
N GLU A 163 -12.63 -39.29 -52.00
CA GLU A 163 -11.87 -40.19 -52.86
C GLU A 163 -11.37 -39.44 -54.10
N GLU A 164 -10.15 -39.76 -54.48
CA GLU A 164 -9.51 -39.38 -55.73
C GLU A 164 -10.36 -39.82 -56.93
N THR A 165 -10.59 -38.94 -57.91
CA THR A 165 -10.40 -39.23 -59.36
C THR A 165 -10.71 -38.01 -60.23
N GLU A 166 -9.64 -37.48 -60.81
CA GLU A 166 -9.47 -37.05 -62.19
C GLU A 166 -10.67 -36.51 -63.04
N LYS A 167 -10.47 -35.24 -63.47
CA LYS A 167 -10.46 -34.76 -64.87
C LYS A 167 -11.78 -34.43 -65.62
N VAL A 168 -11.83 -33.13 -65.98
CA VAL A 168 -12.00 -32.58 -67.34
C VAL A 168 -13.43 -32.23 -67.81
N ASN A 169 -13.69 -30.92 -67.99
CA ASN A 169 -13.99 -30.22 -69.26
C ASN A 169 -14.39 -28.75 -68.95
N GLN A 170 -13.52 -27.74 -69.16
CA GLN A 170 -13.18 -27.00 -70.39
C GLN A 170 -14.30 -26.14 -71.01
N GLY A 171 -13.91 -24.89 -71.32
CA GLY A 171 -14.67 -23.83 -71.98
C GLY A 171 -14.16 -22.46 -71.48
N GLU A 172 -12.94 -22.00 -71.81
CA GLU A 172 -12.59 -21.25 -73.05
C GLU A 172 -13.64 -20.14 -73.37
N ASN A 173 -13.32 -18.85 -73.55
CA ASN A 173 -12.11 -18.21 -74.05
C ASN A 173 -12.07 -16.70 -73.69
N LEU A 174 -10.85 -16.24 -73.37
CA LEU A 174 -10.15 -15.00 -73.80
C LEU A 174 -10.94 -13.71 -74.10
N SER A 175 -10.48 -12.57 -73.54
CA SER A 175 -9.82 -11.53 -74.34
C SER A 175 -9.29 -10.35 -73.49
N ASN A 176 -7.95 -10.30 -73.43
CA ASN A 176 -7.08 -9.15 -73.67
C ASN A 176 -7.08 -7.85 -72.82
N ASN A 177 -5.82 -7.57 -72.45
CA ASN A 177 -5.07 -6.31 -72.57
C ASN A 177 -5.05 -5.31 -71.40
N ASN A 178 -3.94 -5.40 -70.68
CA ASN A 178 -2.86 -4.41 -70.67
C ASN A 178 -3.07 -3.04 -70.03
N HIS A 179 -2.24 -2.84 -69.01
CA HIS A 179 -1.49 -1.64 -68.66
C HIS A 179 -2.29 -0.37 -68.32
N SER A 180 -2.22 0.03 -67.05
CA SER A 180 -1.47 1.24 -66.70
C SER A 180 -1.46 1.50 -65.19
N ALA A 181 -0.25 1.73 -64.68
CA ALA A 181 0.13 2.67 -63.65
C ALA A 181 -0.62 2.72 -62.30
N GLY A 182 0.17 2.52 -61.23
CA GLY A 182 0.31 3.61 -60.27
C GLY A 182 0.28 3.24 -58.79
N VAL A 183 1.44 3.45 -58.15
CA VAL A 183 1.58 4.20 -56.89
C VAL A 183 1.35 3.47 -55.55
N LYS A 184 2.51 3.18 -54.93
CA LYS A 184 2.98 3.50 -53.56
C LYS A 184 2.34 2.88 -52.31
N ASN A 185 3.27 2.35 -51.52
CA ASN A 185 3.29 2.05 -50.08
C ASN A 185 2.75 3.16 -49.19
N GLU A 186 2.15 2.75 -48.05
CA GLU A 186 2.06 3.36 -46.70
C GLU A 186 0.78 2.79 -46.06
N SER A 187 0.58 2.63 -44.75
CA SER A 187 1.36 2.62 -43.52
C SER A 187 0.41 2.03 -42.44
N TYR A 188 0.93 1.55 -41.32
CA TYR A 188 0.12 1.14 -40.16
C TYR A 188 -0.65 2.32 -39.55
N PRO A 189 -1.75 2.04 -38.82
CA PRO A 189 -1.95 2.76 -37.56
C PRO A 189 -2.19 1.82 -36.38
N THR A 190 -1.39 2.04 -35.35
CA THR A 190 -1.61 1.68 -33.95
C THR A 190 -2.82 2.45 -33.42
N HIS A 191 -3.63 1.83 -32.56
CA HIS A 191 -4.56 2.56 -31.70
C HIS A 191 -4.45 2.01 -30.26
N ASP A 192 -3.93 2.86 -29.38
CA ASP A 192 -4.05 2.76 -27.93
C ASP A 192 -5.51 3.00 -27.51
N LYS A 193 -5.94 2.37 -26.40
CA LYS A 193 -6.44 3.05 -25.20
C LYS A 193 -6.83 2.09 -24.07
N GLU A 194 -6.50 2.55 -22.86
CA GLU A 194 -6.77 2.07 -21.50
C GLU A 194 -8.23 1.66 -21.25
N GLU A 195 -8.45 0.58 -20.49
CA GLU A 195 -9.55 0.47 -19.51
C GLU A 195 -9.17 -0.47 -18.34
N ASP A 196 -8.87 0.19 -17.22
CA ASP A 196 -9.57 0.11 -15.94
C ASP A 196 -9.44 -1.05 -14.93
N ASN A 197 -9.17 -0.60 -13.71
CA ASN A 197 -9.06 -1.31 -12.45
C ASN A 197 -10.41 -1.90 -12.00
N ARG A 198 -10.49 -3.23 -11.83
CA ARG A 198 -11.49 -3.82 -10.91
C ARG A 198 -11.08 -5.18 -10.33
N SER A 199 -9.87 -5.28 -9.79
CA SER A 199 -9.50 -6.43 -8.94
C SER A 199 -10.03 -6.22 -7.52
N GLN A 200 -11.31 -6.53 -7.29
CA GLN A 200 -11.88 -6.64 -5.94
C GLN A 200 -12.46 -8.04 -5.69
N ASN A 201 -11.80 -8.74 -4.78
CA ASN A 201 -12.38 -9.66 -3.79
C ASN A 201 -13.03 -10.97 -4.26
N PHE A 202 -12.21 -12.00 -4.49
CA PHE A 202 -12.67 -13.40 -4.30
C PHE A 202 -12.38 -13.85 -2.86
N ARG A 203 -13.44 -14.05 -2.06
CA ARG A 203 -13.37 -14.77 -0.77
C ARG A 203 -14.24 -16.03 -0.86
N PRO A 204 -13.69 -17.25 -0.76
CA PRO A 204 -14.51 -18.46 -0.67
C PRO A 204 -15.08 -18.59 0.75
N LYS A 205 -16.41 -18.69 0.85
CA LYS A 205 -17.11 -19.05 2.09
C LYS A 205 -17.09 -20.57 2.24
N TRP A 206 -16.41 -21.07 3.27
CA TRP A 206 -16.58 -22.46 3.71
C TRP A 206 -17.84 -22.55 4.58
N ARG A 207 -18.71 -23.52 4.30
CA ARG A 207 -19.80 -23.90 5.20
C ARG A 207 -19.32 -25.07 6.07
N HIS A 208 -19.68 -25.01 7.36
CA HIS A 208 -19.47 -26.06 8.35
C HIS A 208 -20.34 -27.28 8.06
#